data_AF-A0A7J4MTU3-F1
#
_entry.id   AF-A0A7J4MTU3-F1
#
_cell.length_a   1.000
_cell.length_b   1.000
_cell.length_c   1.000
_cell.angle_alpha   90.00
_cell.angle_beta   90.00
_cell.angle_gamma   90.00
#
_symmetry.space_group_name_H-M   'P 1'
#
loop_
_entity.id
_entity.type
_entity.pdbx_description
1 polymer ?
#
loop_
_entity_poly.entity_id
_entity_poly.type
_entity_poly.pdbx_seq_one_letter_code
_entity_poly.pdbx_strand_id
1 'polypeptide(L)' 'NPDSFESYLSAFEYGMPPHAGWGLGAERFNMTLTGLKNIRETVLFPRDRRRLTP' A
#
# COMPACT_ATOMS: atom_id res chain seq x y z
N ASN A 1 5.57 -3.86 20.86
CA ASN A 1 5.08 -4.73 21.95
C ASN A 1 4.10 -5.73 21.33
N PRO A 2 4.30 -7.06 21.43
CA PRO A 2 3.39 -8.06 20.87
C PRO A 2 1.93 -7.91 21.31
N ASP A 3 1.74 -7.40 22.53
CA ASP A 3 0.42 -7.15 23.14
C ASP A 3 -0.47 -6.22 22.29
N SER A 4 0.11 -5.36 21.45
CA SER A 4 -0.65 -4.44 20.58
C SER A 4 -1.25 -5.12 19.34
N PHE A 5 -0.85 -6.37 19.04
CA PHE A 5 -1.26 -7.10 17.84
C PHE A 5 -2.05 -8.38 18.16
N GLU A 6 -2.56 -8.52 19.38
CA GLU A 6 -3.33 -9.70 19.85
C GLU A 6 -4.45 -10.08 18.86
N SER A 7 -5.21 -9.11 18.38
CA SER A 7 -6.30 -9.32 17.39
C SER A 7 -5.84 -9.84 16.03
N TYR A 8 -4.61 -9.52 15.62
CA TYR A 8 -4.02 -10.02 14.39
C TYR A 8 -3.46 -11.44 14.60
N LEU A 9 -2.79 -11.67 15.72
CA LEU A 9 -2.13 -12.94 16.04
C LEU A 9 -3.11 -14.07 16.36
N SER A 10 -4.27 -13.77 16.96
CA SER A 10 -5.30 -14.77 17.27
C SER A 10 -5.77 -15.53 16.02
N ALA A 11 -5.72 -14.92 14.84
CA ALA A 11 -6.08 -15.58 13.58
C ALA A 11 -5.11 -16.70 13.18
N PHE A 12 -3.84 -16.62 13.61
CA PHE A 12 -2.81 -17.60 13.26
C PHE A 12 -2.88 -18.85 14.14
N GLU A 13 -3.53 -18.77 15.30
CA GLU A 13 -3.65 -19.87 16.27
C GLU A 13 -4.58 -21.01 15.79
N TYR A 14 -5.51 -20.70 14.88
CA TYR A 14 -6.51 -21.66 14.35
C TYR A 14 -6.05 -22.39 13.07
N GLY A 15 -4.76 -22.71 12.97
CA GLY A 15 -4.23 -23.54 11.87
C GLY A 15 -4.11 -22.81 10.53
N MET A 16 -3.54 -21.61 10.54
CA MET A 16 -3.40 -20.80 9.34
C MET A 16 -2.45 -21.46 8.32
N PRO A 17 -2.86 -21.67 7.05
CA PRO A 17 -2.02 -22.30 6.04
C PRO A 17 -0.81 -21.41 5.66
N PRO A 18 0.23 -21.99 5.05
CA PRO A 18 1.34 -21.21 4.50
C PRO A 18 0.79 -20.29 3.41
N HIS A 19 0.87 -18.99 3.65
CA HIS A 19 0.36 -17.95 2.76
C HIS A 19 1.50 -17.01 2.36
N ALA A 20 1.40 -16.49 1.14
CA ALA A 20 2.27 -15.45 0.62
C ALA A 20 1.42 -14.47 -0.17
N GLY A 21 1.92 -13.26 -0.36
CA GLY A 21 1.25 -12.21 -1.12
C GLY A 21 2.25 -11.26 -1.74
N TRP A 22 1.76 -10.40 -2.61
CA TRP A 22 2.54 -9.32 -3.22
C TRP A 22 1.70 -8.05 -3.24
N GLY A 23 2.37 -6.91 -3.24
CA GLY A 23 1.75 -5.59 -3.30
C GLY A 23 2.31 -4.80 -4.48
N LEU A 24 1.42 -4.16 -5.24
CA LEU A 24 1.77 -3.29 -6.36
C LEU A 24 1.11 -1.93 -6.15
N GLY A 25 1.89 -0.85 -6.22
CA GLY A 25 1.36 0.50 -6.19
C GLY A 25 0.77 0.87 -7.54
N ALA A 26 -0.53 1.17 -7.60
CA ALA A 26 -1.23 1.44 -8.86
C ALA A 26 -0.65 2.67 -9.58
N GLU A 27 -0.29 3.72 -8.84
CA GLU A 27 0.27 4.96 -9.36
C GLU A 27 1.67 4.75 -9.95
N ARG A 28 2.48 3.89 -9.31
CA ARG A 28 3.81 3.52 -9.78
C ARG A 28 3.73 2.61 -11.01
N PHE A 29 2.80 1.66 -11.01
CA PHE A 29 2.53 0.83 -12.17
C PHE A 29 2.14 1.68 -13.38
N ASN A 30 1.20 2.62 -13.20
CA ASN A 30 0.82 3.57 -14.24
C ASN A 30 2.00 4.42 -14.71
N MET A 31 2.86 4.88 -13.79
CA MET A 31 4.03 5.69 -14.14
C MET A 31 5.03 4.91 -15.01
N THR A 32 5.24 3.62 -14.72
CA THR A 32 6.06 2.74 -15.54
C THR A 32 5.41 2.46 -16.90
N LEU A 33 4.09 2.25 -16.94
CA LEU A 33 3.35 2.01 -18.19
C LEU A 33 3.36 3.22 -19.13
N THR A 34 3.23 4.43 -18.60
CA THR A 34 3.15 5.67 -19.40
C THR A 34 4.50 6.35 -19.61
N GLY A 35 5.56 5.88 -18.96
CA GLY A 35 6.90 6.47 -19.03
C GLY A 35 7.02 7.86 -18.38
N LEU A 36 6.06 8.22 -17.53
CA LEU A 36 6.07 9.50 -16.83
C LEU A 36 7.19 9.55 -15.79
N LYS A 37 7.79 10.73 -15.59
CA LYS A 37 8.91 10.90 -14.66
C LYS A 37 8.45 11.23 -13.24
N ASN A 38 7.18 11.59 -13.06
CA ASN A 38 6.63 12.02 -11.78
C ASN A 38 5.31 11.32 -11.48
N ILE A 39 5.22 10.69 -10.30
CA ILE A 39 4.02 10.00 -9.81
C ILE A 39 2.82 10.94 -9.63
N ARG A 40 3.06 12.25 -9.47
CA ARG A 40 1.97 13.24 -9.38
C ARG A 40 1.19 13.38 -10.68
N GLU A 41 1.77 12.97 -11.81
CA GLU A 41 1.13 13.02 -13.13
C GLU A 41 0.21 11.81 -13.35
N THR A 42 0.32 10.76 -12.53
CA THR A 42 -0.55 9.58 -12.56
C THR A 42 -1.69 9.63 -11.55
N VAL A 43 -1.79 10.71 -10.77
CA VAL A 43 -2.78 10.90 -9.71
C VAL A 43 -3.59 12.17 -9.97
N LEU A 44 -4.92 12.06 -9.95
CA LEU A 44 -5.82 13.18 -10.23
C LEU A 44 -5.68 14.33 -9.21
N PHE A 45 -5.56 14.00 -7.92
CA PHE A 45 -5.34 14.95 -6.84
C PHE A 45 -4.13 14.53 -6.00
N PRO A 46 -2.91 14.94 -6.38
CA PRO A 46 -1.71 14.48 -5.70
C PRO A 46 -1.68 14.98 -4.26
N ARG A 47 -1.65 14.03 -3.31
CA ARG A 47 -1.50 14.30 -1.88
C ARG A 47 -0.04 14.23 -1.49
N ASP A 48 0.39 15.24 -0.74
CA ASP A 48 1.73 15.29 -0.14
C ASP A 48 1.60 15.91 1.25
N ARG A 49 2.61 15.76 2.10
CA ARG A 49 2.68 16.37 3.44
C ARG A 49 2.43 17.88 3.41
N ARG A 50 2.75 18.54 2.30
CA ARG A 50 2.57 19.99 2.09
C ARG A 50 1.35 20.36 1.23
N ARG A 51 0.65 19.39 0.62
CA ARG A 51 -0.50 19.62 -0.26
C ARG A 51 -1.69 18.77 0.20
N LEU A 52 -2.58 19.41 0.96
CA LEU A 52 -3.78 18.80 1.56
C LEU A 52 -5.10 19.29 0.92
N THR A 53 -5.05 20.27 0.03
CA THR A 53 -6.21 20.74 -0.72
C THR A 53 -6.00 20.49 -2.22
N PRO A 54 -7.08 20.27 -2.99
CA PRO A 54 -7.03 20.32 -4.45
C PRO A 54 -6.28 21.57 -4.93
#